data_AF-A0A448Q0Z6-F1
#
_entry.id   AF-A0A448Q0Z6-F1
#
_cell.length_a   1.000
_cell.length_b   1.000
_cell.length_c   1.000
_cell.angle_alpha   90.00
_cell.angle_beta   90.00
_cell.angle_gamma   90.00
#
_symmetry.space_group_name_H-M   'P 1'
#
loop_
_entity.id
_entity.type
_entity.pdbx_description
1 polymer ?
#
loop_
_entity_poly.entity_id
_entity_poly.type
_entity_poly.pdbx_seq_one_letter_code
_entity_poly.pdbx_strand_id
1 'polypeptide(L)' 'MAQPLDTQALMPKKMAHFPLNGSLTTPPCSENVAWTIFKAPIQASKAQITAIEEMEGKNNRPTQLLNQRDVEVEQ' A
#
# COMPACT_ATOMS: atom_id res chain seq x y z
N MET A 1 1.34 2.64 -28.48
CA MET A 1 0.79 3.92 -27.96
C MET A 1 0.30 3.66 -26.55
N ALA A 2 0.66 4.47 -25.57
CA ALA A 2 0.18 4.28 -24.19
C ALA A 2 -1.29 4.74 -24.11
N GLN A 3 -2.15 3.92 -23.49
CA GLN A 3 -3.52 4.33 -23.17
C GLN A 3 -3.48 5.23 -21.92
N PRO A 4 -4.32 6.28 -21.84
CA PRO A 4 -4.44 7.08 -20.64
C PRO A 4 -4.93 6.23 -19.47
N LEU A 5 -4.24 6.31 -18.32
CA LEU A 5 -4.64 5.65 -17.08
C LEU A 5 -5.29 6.68 -16.15
N ASP A 6 -6.55 6.45 -15.79
CA ASP A 6 -7.22 7.22 -14.73
C ASP A 6 -6.79 6.69 -13.36
N THR A 7 -6.00 7.48 -12.63
CA THR A 7 -5.49 7.10 -11.30
C THR A 7 -6.56 7.20 -10.21
N GLN A 8 -7.61 8.00 -10.41
CA GLN A 8 -8.71 8.11 -9.45
C GLN A 8 -9.53 6.82 -9.37
N ALA A 9 -9.61 6.08 -10.48
CA ALA A 9 -10.24 4.76 -10.51
C ALA A 9 -9.51 3.72 -9.64
N LEU A 10 -8.24 3.98 -9.25
CA LEU A 10 -7.45 3.13 -8.36
C LEU A 10 -7.56 3.53 -6.88
N MET A 11 -8.32 4.58 -6.56
CA MET A 11 -8.53 5.00 -5.18
C MET A 11 -9.75 4.31 -4.56
N PRO A 12 -9.73 4.03 -3.25
CA PRO A 12 -10.91 3.51 -2.57
C PRO A 12 -12.02 4.56 -2.48
N LYS A 13 -13.28 4.12 -2.47
CA LYS A 13 -14.43 5.02 -2.32
C LYS A 13 -14.52 5.65 -0.92
N LYS A 14 -13.93 5.00 0.09
CA LYS A 14 -13.89 5.46 1.48
C LYS A 14 -12.44 5.81 1.82
N MET A 15 -12.23 7.04 2.32
CA MET A 15 -10.89 7.60 2.54
C MET A 15 -10.35 7.42 3.97
N ALA A 16 -11.16 6.85 4.88
CA ALA A 16 -10.69 6.50 6.21
C ALA A 16 -9.41 5.66 6.12
N HIS A 17 -8.38 6.04 6.87
CA HIS A 17 -7.03 5.50 6.74
C HIS A 17 -6.30 5.44 8.07
N PHE A 18 -5.21 4.69 8.08
CA PHE A 18 -4.26 4.65 9.18
C PHE A 18 -3.04 5.49 8.80
N PRO A 19 -2.80 6.64 9.45
CA PRO A 19 -1.52 7.31 9.36
C PRO A 19 -0.44 6.50 10.11
N LEU A 20 0.76 6.43 9.54
CA LEU A 20 1.89 5.77 10.20
C LEU A 20 3.20 6.47 9.82
N ASN A 21 3.97 6.90 10.81
CA ASN A 21 5.37 7.28 10.59
C ASN A 21 6.23 6.01 10.51
N GLY A 22 6.89 5.81 9.38
CA GLY A 22 7.64 4.59 9.09
C GLY A 22 8.84 4.83 8.20
N SER A 23 9.21 3.80 7.44
CA SER A 23 10.35 3.80 6.53
C SER A 23 9.94 3.35 5.14
N LEU A 24 10.85 3.48 4.18
CA LEU A 24 10.76 2.73 2.92
C LEU A 24 10.80 1.22 3.22
N THR A 25 10.06 0.43 2.43
CA THR A 25 10.03 -1.04 2.53
C THR A 25 11.12 -1.71 1.69
N THR A 26 11.88 -0.93 0.94
CA THR A 26 13.04 -1.34 0.13
C THR A 26 14.30 -0.65 0.62
N PRO A 27 15.51 -1.23 0.40
CA PRO A 27 16.77 -0.55 0.70
C PRO A 27 16.84 0.84 0.05
N PRO A 28 17.36 1.87 0.75
CA PRO A 28 18.11 1.79 2.01
C PRO A 28 17.25 1.82 3.28
N CYS A 29 15.93 1.61 3.18
CA CYS A 29 15.01 1.60 4.32
C CYS A 29 15.00 2.93 5.10
N SER A 30 15.19 4.06 4.42
CA SER A 30 15.16 5.40 5.04
C SER A 30 13.87 5.62 5.81
N GLU A 31 14.00 6.15 7.03
CA GLU A 31 12.90 6.47 7.94
C GLU A 31 12.26 7.83 7.64
N ASN A 32 11.31 8.24 8.49
CA ASN A 32 10.53 9.49 8.38
C ASN A 32 9.64 9.56 7.14
N VAL A 33 9.15 8.41 6.68
CA VAL A 33 8.13 8.32 5.63
C VAL A 33 6.75 8.36 6.27
N ALA A 34 5.93 9.33 5.86
CA ALA A 34 4.51 9.39 6.23
C ALA A 34 3.72 8.40 5.36
N TRP A 35 3.28 7.30 5.97
CA TRP A 35 2.41 6.32 5.33
C TRP A 35 0.95 6.66 5.54
N THR A 36 0.17 6.56 4.47
CA THR A 36 -1.30 6.64 4.50
C THR A 36 -1.85 5.31 4.00
N ILE A 37 -2.36 4.49 4.91
CA ILE A 37 -2.87 3.15 4.58
C ILE A 37 -4.39 3.19 4.61
N PHE A 38 -5.03 3.18 3.45
CA PHE A 38 -6.49 3.19 3.38
C PHE A 38 -7.10 1.95 4.03
N LYS A 39 -8.14 2.16 4.86
CA LYS A 39 -8.86 1.08 5.54
C LYS A 39 -9.71 0.25 4.56
N ALA A 40 -10.22 0.88 3.50
CA ALA A 40 -11.01 0.20 2.49
C ALA A 40 -10.10 -0.29 1.35
N PRO A 41 -10.07 -1.60 1.04
CA PRO A 41 -9.35 -2.09 -0.12
C PRO A 41 -10.10 -1.78 -1.42
N ILE A 42 -9.36 -1.65 -2.53
CA ILE A 42 -9.91 -1.76 -3.88
C ILE A 42 -9.96 -3.23 -4.32
N GLN A 43 -10.69 -3.51 -5.39
CA GLN A 43 -10.85 -4.87 -5.91
C GLN A 43 -10.10 -5.04 -7.23
N ALA A 44 -9.52 -6.22 -7.41
CA ALA A 44 -9.01 -6.71 -8.68
C ALA A 44 -9.55 -8.12 -8.89
N SER A 45 -9.69 -8.54 -10.15
CA SER A 45 -10.07 -9.91 -10.47
C SER A 45 -8.96 -10.89 -10.10
N LYS A 46 -9.31 -12.15 -9.86
CA LYS A 46 -8.35 -13.21 -9.59
C LYS A 46 -7.27 -13.30 -10.68
N ALA A 47 -7.67 -13.20 -11.95
CA ALA A 47 -6.75 -13.25 -13.09
C ALA A 47 -5.72 -12.11 -13.07
N GLN A 48 -6.14 -10.89 -12.70
CA GLN A 48 -5.23 -9.76 -12.56
C GLN A 48 -4.22 -9.96 -11.41
N ILE A 49 -4.69 -10.46 -10.25
CA ILE A 49 -3.82 -10.71 -9.09
C ILE A 49 -2.79 -11.80 -9.44
N THR A 50 -3.21 -12.92 -10.01
CA THR A 50 -2.32 -14.00 -10.43
C THR A 50 -1.27 -13.52 -11.45
N ALA A 51 -1.68 -12.71 -12.43
CA ALA A 51 -0.73 -12.17 -13.41
C ALA A 51 0.39 -11.33 -12.75
N ILE A 52 0.05 -10.51 -11.75
CA ILE A 52 1.05 -9.71 -11.01
C ILE A 52 1.94 -10.61 -10.15
N GLU A 53 1.35 -11.60 -9.46
CA GLU A 53 2.12 -12.56 -8.64
C GLU A 53 3.11 -13.38 -9.47
N GLU A 54 2.74 -13.78 -10.69
CA GLU A 54 3.63 -14.49 -11.63
C GLU A 54 4.75 -13.60 -12.16
N MET A 55 4.48 -12.32 -12.39
CA MET A 55 5.45 -11.35 -12.89
C MET A 55 6.49 -10.93 -11.83
N GLU A 56 6.03 -10.61 -10.63
CA GLU A 56 6.86 -9.98 -9.58
C GLU A 56 7.34 -10.99 -8.52
N GLY A 57 6.67 -12.13 -8.40
CA GLY A 57 6.91 -13.08 -7.32
C GLY A 57 6.55 -12.52 -5.94
N LYS A 58 7.10 -13.14 -4.89
CA LYS A 58 6.95 -12.66 -3.50
C LYS A 58 7.95 -11.55 -3.21
N ASN A 59 7.52 -10.31 -3.37
CA ASN A 59 8.37 -9.12 -3.20
C ASN A 59 8.05 -8.30 -1.93
N ASN A 60 7.18 -8.81 -1.04
CA ASN A 60 6.81 -8.13 0.19
C ASN A 60 7.87 -8.34 1.31
N ARG A 61 8.31 -7.24 1.93
CA ARG A 61 9.12 -7.29 3.16
C ARG A 61 8.30 -7.88 4.32
N PRO A 62 8.90 -8.68 5.23
CA PRO A 62 8.22 -9.12 6.45
C PRO A 62 7.71 -7.95 7.30
N THR A 63 6.65 -8.17 8.08
CA THR A 63 6.17 -7.16 9.03
C THR A 63 7.26 -6.79 10.04
N GLN A 64 7.26 -5.52 10.44
CA GLN A 64 8.24 -4.98 11.40
C GLN A 64 7.54 -4.69 12.72
N LEU A 65 8.31 -4.66 13.81
CA LEU A 65 7.79 -4.35 15.14
C LEU A 65 7.14 -2.96 15.17
N LEU A 66 6.07 -2.83 15.94
CA LEU A 66 5.39 -1.55 16.11
C LEU A 66 6.25 -0.55 16.91
N ASN A 67 7.05 -1.07 17.86
CA ASN A 67 7.81 -0.29 18.83
C ASN A 67 6.88 0.67 19.60
N GLN A 68 7.29 1.92 19.81
CA GLN A 68 6.56 2.93 20.59
C GLN A 68 5.60 3.77 19.72
N ARG A 69 5.21 3.26 18.54
CA ARG A 69 4.31 3.97 17.63
C ARG A 69 2.88 3.55 17.91
N ASP A 70 1.99 4.54 18.02
CA ASP A 70 0.56 4.31 18.09
C ASP A 70 -0.06 4.46 16.69
N VAL A 71 -1.11 3.67 16.43
CA VAL A 71 -1.81 3.67 15.14
C VAL A 71 -3.30 3.75 15.41
N GLU A 72 -3.90 4.87 15.03
CA GLU A 72 -5.34 5.10 15.12
C GLU A 72 -5.93 5.33 13.73
N VAL A 73 -7.24 5.19 13.59
CA VAL A 73 -7.93 5.44 12.31
C VAL A 73 -8.28 6.92 12.24
N GLU A 74 -7.85 7.59 11.17
CA GLU A 74 -8.35 8.89 10.76
C GLU A 74 -9.48 8.74 9.73
N GLN A 75 -10.49 9.61 9.81
CA GLN A 75 -11.70 9.56 8.96
C GLN A 75 -11.51 10.22 7.60
#